data_AF-A0A2S2RB05-F1
#
_entry.id   AF-A0A2S2RB05-F1
#
_cell.length_a   1.000
_cell.length_b   1.000
_cell.length_c   1.000
_cell.angle_alpha   90.00
_cell.angle_beta   90.00
_cell.angle_gamma   90.00
#
_symmetry.space_group_name_H-M   'P 1'
#
loop_
_entity.id
_entity.type
_entity.pdbx_description
1 polymer ?
#
loop_
_entity_poly.entity_id
_entity_poly.type
_entity_poly.pdbx_seq_one_letter_code
_entity_poly.pdbx_strand_id
1 'polypeptide(L)'
;MVYVDPKNLGYTPYWDKFLSRRKGTEKKCLNQLFKKYVPVILDRIFDGYYGFEKFAPLKLIIYQTKLNMVTQLCFMLDAILKLPAEDESSSYISSNENLEVTSVISAQPTDEMEANFILALYCSLGAPLEDDSRLVFDDFVKNITGFLKVNDTPAKRATLKFIPSQKETWYEYYLDVENQIWIPWNTLVDKYEHNSSIKFNELLVPTVDSTRVTWLLNLMTIVKRPVILIGETGTSKTATMQNFLRSLDSYQYAQTSLNFSSRTSSLDIQTSLEANVFKRNKNIYGPSIGKKLVCFIDDMNMPQVDTYGTQQPIAFLKLFLEFGGMYDRGKEFDWKSFVDVYLYAAMGKPGGGRNEVDQRFISMFSVYCMVFPSDNTIDHIFRSILS
;
A
#
# COMPACT_ATOMS: atom_id res chain seq x y z
N MET A 1 3.60 35.96 8.14
CA MET A 1 3.69 34.57 7.64
C MET A 1 3.37 33.64 8.81
N VAL A 2 2.44 32.71 8.64
CA VAL A 2 2.10 31.74 9.70
C VAL A 2 2.97 30.51 9.46
N TYR A 3 3.88 30.24 10.39
CA TYR A 3 4.70 29.03 10.37
C TYR A 3 4.06 27.99 11.27
N VAL A 4 3.98 26.76 10.77
CA VAL A 4 3.50 25.62 11.54
C VAL A 4 4.68 24.71 11.83
N ASP A 5 5.00 24.53 13.10
CA ASP A 5 6.07 23.63 13.52
C ASP A 5 5.59 22.16 13.36
N PRO A 6 6.32 21.30 12.64
CA PRO A 6 6.02 19.88 12.53
C PRO A 6 5.85 19.17 13.88
N LYS A 7 6.47 19.66 14.96
CA LYS A 7 6.29 19.13 16.32
C LYS A 7 4.86 19.27 16.82
N ASN A 8 4.12 20.28 16.34
CA ASN A 8 2.74 20.55 16.75
C ASN A 8 1.71 19.77 15.92
N LEU A 9 2.11 19.19 14.78
CA LEU A 9 1.27 18.36 13.90
C LEU A 9 1.90 16.98 13.69
N GLY A 10 2.07 16.26 14.80
CA GLY A 10 2.55 14.89 14.78
C GLY A 10 1.55 13.90 14.15
N TYR A 11 1.91 12.61 14.18
CA TYR A 11 1.06 11.54 13.65
C TYR A 11 -0.05 11.10 14.60
N THR A 12 0.06 11.42 15.90
CA THR A 12 -0.89 11.01 16.94
C THR A 12 -2.33 11.48 16.68
N PRO A 13 -2.60 12.75 16.29
CA PRO A 13 -3.96 13.18 15.99
C PRO A 13 -4.61 12.41 14.82
N TYR A 14 -3.82 11.98 13.83
CA TYR A 14 -4.33 11.16 12.73
C TYR A 14 -4.72 9.76 13.23
N TRP A 15 -3.88 9.15 14.09
CA TRP A 15 -4.18 7.88 14.74
C TRP A 15 -5.42 7.97 15.65
N ASP A 16 -5.56 9.03 16.42
CA ASP A 16 -6.72 9.25 17.30
C ASP A 16 -8.01 9.38 16.48
N LYS A 17 -7.95 10.10 15.35
CA LYS A 17 -9.07 10.16 14.39
C LYS A 17 -9.39 8.77 13.85
N PHE A 18 -8.39 7.99 13.44
CA PHE A 18 -8.60 6.60 13.00
C PHE A 18 -9.29 5.75 14.08
N LEU A 19 -8.78 5.78 15.31
CA LEU A 19 -9.34 5.05 16.45
C LEU A 19 -10.75 5.50 16.84
N SER A 20 -11.10 6.78 16.60
CA SER A 20 -12.44 7.29 16.93
C SER A 20 -13.55 6.59 16.15
N ARG A 21 -13.24 6.03 14.97
CA ARG A 21 -14.16 5.25 14.12
C ARG A 21 -14.29 3.79 14.56
N ARG A 22 -13.39 3.30 15.43
CA ARG A 22 -13.39 1.93 15.96
C ARG A 22 -14.22 1.85 17.25
N LYS A 23 -14.85 0.71 17.52
CA LYS A 23 -15.76 0.54 18.68
C LYS A 23 -15.25 -0.54 19.65
N GLY A 24 -15.78 -0.52 20.88
CA GLY A 24 -15.64 -1.62 21.85
C GLY A 24 -14.21 -2.03 22.21
N THR A 25 -13.98 -3.34 22.21
CA THR A 25 -12.71 -4.00 22.54
C THR A 25 -11.63 -3.76 21.49
N GLU A 26 -12.00 -3.77 20.19
CA GLU A 26 -11.09 -3.52 19.07
C GLU A 26 -10.32 -2.21 19.24
N LYS A 27 -11.03 -1.11 19.54
CA LYS A 27 -10.42 0.21 19.79
C LYS A 27 -9.35 0.16 20.89
N LYS A 28 -9.62 -0.57 21.99
CA LYS A 28 -8.69 -0.69 23.12
C LYS A 28 -7.45 -1.49 22.72
N CYS A 29 -7.64 -2.63 22.05
CA CYS A 29 -6.56 -3.49 21.58
C CYS A 29 -5.66 -2.76 20.58
N LEU A 30 -6.25 -2.11 19.57
CA LEU A 30 -5.50 -1.33 18.58
C LEU A 30 -4.67 -0.22 19.22
N ASN A 31 -5.23 0.49 20.21
CA ASN A 31 -4.49 1.55 20.90
C ASN A 31 -3.32 1.01 21.73
N GLN A 32 -3.48 -0.15 22.37
CA GLN A 32 -2.39 -0.81 23.10
C GLN A 32 -1.29 -1.27 22.14
N LEU A 33 -1.64 -1.90 21.01
CA LEU A 33 -0.69 -2.33 19.98
C LEU A 33 0.03 -1.14 19.36
N PHE A 34 -0.68 -0.05 19.08
CA PHE A 34 -0.06 1.18 18.59
C PHE A 34 0.99 1.71 19.57
N LYS A 35 0.64 1.82 20.87
CA LYS A 35 1.59 2.28 21.90
C LYS A 35 2.78 1.33 22.06
N LYS A 36 2.58 0.02 21.89
CA LYS A 36 3.64 -1.00 21.95
C LYS A 36 4.63 -0.88 20.79
N TYR A 37 4.13 -0.73 19.57
CA TYR A 37 4.94 -0.87 18.36
C TYR A 37 5.30 0.45 17.69
N VAL A 38 4.34 1.34 17.46
CA VAL A 38 4.50 2.41 16.46
C VAL A 38 5.54 3.47 16.87
N PRO A 39 5.51 4.06 18.08
CA PRO A 39 6.50 5.07 18.47
C PRO A 39 7.94 4.56 18.38
N VAL A 40 8.22 3.38 18.95
CA VAL A 40 9.57 2.81 18.99
C VAL A 40 10.06 2.39 17.60
N ILE A 41 9.17 1.91 16.72
CA ILE A 41 9.52 1.60 15.33
C ILE A 41 9.82 2.88 14.56
N LEU A 42 9.02 3.93 14.71
CA LEU A 42 9.27 5.20 14.03
C LEU A 42 10.59 5.84 14.50
N ASP A 43 10.90 5.77 15.79
CA ASP A 43 12.18 6.26 16.30
C ASP A 43 13.36 5.40 15.81
N ARG A 44 13.18 4.08 15.68
CA ARG A 44 14.19 3.21 15.06
C ARG A 44 14.43 3.54 13.59
N ILE A 45 13.37 3.80 12.83
CA ILE A 45 13.43 4.13 11.39
C ILE A 45 14.09 5.48 11.19
N PHE A 46 13.60 6.54 11.84
CA PHE A 46 14.00 7.92 11.54
C PHE A 46 15.19 8.42 12.36
N ASP A 47 15.24 8.04 13.64
CA ASP A 47 16.21 8.59 14.60
C ASP A 47 17.33 7.60 14.94
N GLY A 48 17.14 6.32 14.59
CA GLY A 48 18.10 5.24 14.80
C GLY A 48 18.13 4.69 16.22
N TYR A 49 17.13 4.99 17.06
CA TYR A 49 17.14 4.55 18.46
C TYR A 49 16.75 3.08 18.64
N TYR A 50 17.46 2.39 19.53
CA TYR A 50 17.11 1.08 20.07
C TYR A 50 17.32 1.12 21.59
N GLY A 51 16.24 1.34 22.35
CA GLY A 51 16.36 1.63 23.79
C GLY A 51 17.21 2.89 24.02
N PHE A 52 18.34 2.74 24.71
CA PHE A 52 19.29 3.83 24.98
C PHE A 52 20.42 3.92 23.95
N GLU A 53 20.51 2.97 23.03
CA GLU A 53 21.54 2.93 22.00
C GLU A 53 21.10 3.68 20.74
N LYS A 54 22.07 4.27 20.04
CA LYS A 54 21.84 5.02 18.80
C LYS A 54 22.62 4.38 17.65
N PHE A 55 21.87 3.92 16.66
CA PHE A 55 22.35 3.36 15.41
C PHE A 55 22.13 4.34 14.25
N ALA A 56 22.56 3.95 13.05
CA ALA A 56 22.15 4.65 11.85
C ALA A 56 20.61 4.52 11.64
N PRO A 57 19.92 5.61 11.26
CA PRO A 57 18.55 5.55 10.76
C PRO A 57 18.43 4.55 9.60
N LEU A 58 17.24 3.97 9.46
CA LEU A 58 16.96 3.03 8.40
C LEU A 58 16.79 3.75 7.06
N LYS A 59 17.25 3.09 6.00
CA LYS A 59 17.25 3.65 4.65
C LYS A 59 15.90 3.39 3.96
N LEU A 60 15.32 4.47 3.46
CA LEU A 60 14.05 4.48 2.73
C LEU A 60 14.30 4.63 1.23
N ILE A 61 13.49 3.96 0.41
CA ILE A 61 13.58 4.06 -1.05
C ILE A 61 13.23 5.47 -1.56
N ILE A 62 12.40 6.17 -0.80
CA ILE A 62 12.02 7.56 -1.01
C ILE A 62 11.76 8.20 0.34
N TYR A 63 11.93 9.52 0.44
CA TYR A 63 11.57 10.26 1.63
C TYR A 63 10.13 9.97 2.08
N GLN A 64 9.95 9.68 3.36
CA GLN A 64 8.67 9.49 4.04
C GLN A 64 8.66 10.30 5.33
N THR A 65 7.48 10.62 5.84
CA THR A 65 7.31 11.22 7.16
C THR A 65 6.71 10.21 8.13
N LYS A 66 6.89 10.42 9.44
CA LYS A 66 6.20 9.63 10.48
C LYS A 66 4.68 9.62 10.25
N LEU A 67 4.09 10.75 9.85
CA LEU A 67 2.66 10.88 9.52
C LEU A 67 2.24 10.03 8.30
N ASN A 68 3.03 10.03 7.23
CA ASN A 68 2.71 9.25 6.03
C ASN A 68 2.69 7.75 6.32
N MET A 69 3.69 7.26 7.07
CA MET A 69 3.76 5.84 7.45
C MET A 69 2.58 5.43 8.33
N VAL A 70 2.20 6.26 9.31
CA VAL A 70 1.01 6.01 10.15
C VAL A 70 -0.28 6.09 9.35
N THR A 71 -0.35 7.01 8.39
CA THR A 71 -1.49 7.11 7.46
C THR A 71 -1.65 5.81 6.67
N GLN A 72 -0.56 5.28 6.10
CA GLN A 72 -0.56 4.00 5.40
C GLN A 72 -0.92 2.83 6.33
N LEU A 73 -0.44 2.82 7.58
CA LEU A 73 -0.83 1.83 8.59
C LEU A 73 -2.35 1.83 8.83
N CYS A 74 -2.95 3.02 8.99
CA CYS A 74 -4.40 3.15 9.15
C CYS A 74 -5.18 2.59 7.95
N PHE A 75 -4.77 2.90 6.72
CA PHE A 75 -5.39 2.33 5.52
C PHE A 75 -5.22 0.81 5.44
N MET A 76 -4.05 0.30 5.84
CA MET A 76 -3.79 -1.15 5.87
C MET A 76 -4.67 -1.86 6.90
N LEU A 77 -4.83 -1.29 8.09
CA LEU A 77 -5.74 -1.81 9.13
C LEU A 77 -7.21 -1.72 8.71
N ASP A 78 -7.62 -0.64 8.03
CA ASP A 78 -8.97 -0.53 7.43
C ASP A 78 -9.21 -1.64 6.40
N ALA A 79 -8.19 -2.02 5.62
CA ALA A 79 -8.30 -3.08 4.62
C ALA A 79 -8.33 -4.49 5.22
N ILE A 80 -7.46 -4.78 6.21
CA ILE A 80 -7.34 -6.11 6.83
C ILE A 80 -8.52 -6.40 7.76
N LEU A 81 -8.81 -5.50 8.70
CA LEU A 81 -9.78 -5.75 9.77
C LEU A 81 -11.23 -5.53 9.31
N LYS A 82 -11.41 -4.96 8.10
CA LYS A 82 -12.66 -4.37 7.59
C LYS A 82 -13.19 -3.30 8.57
N LEU A 83 -13.94 -2.33 8.05
CA LEU A 83 -14.70 -1.45 8.94
C LEU A 83 -15.94 -2.23 9.41
N PRO A 84 -16.38 -2.07 10.68
CA PRO A 84 -17.74 -2.46 11.04
C PRO A 84 -18.66 -1.77 10.05
N ALA A 85 -19.53 -2.52 9.38
CA ALA A 85 -20.47 -1.95 8.42
C ALA A 85 -21.16 -0.73 9.08
N GLU A 86 -21.06 0.44 8.45
CA GLU A 86 -21.95 1.54 8.80
C GLU A 86 -23.34 1.05 8.39
N ASP A 87 -24.26 0.94 9.36
CA ASP A 87 -25.62 0.46 9.15
C ASP A 87 -26.26 1.13 7.92
N GLU A 88 -26.26 0.43 6.78
CA GLU A 88 -27.19 0.73 5.69
C GLU A 88 -28.57 0.39 6.24
N SER A 89 -29.33 1.45 6.53
CA SER A 89 -30.67 1.40 7.09
C SER A 89 -31.58 0.40 6.38
N SER A 90 -32.28 -0.40 7.21
CA SER A 90 -33.54 -1.13 6.97
C SER A 90 -33.50 -2.51 6.29
N SER A 91 -33.44 -3.57 7.10
CA SER A 91 -34.44 -4.66 6.99
C SER A 91 -34.57 -5.45 8.30
N TYR A 92 -35.79 -5.40 8.81
CA TYR A 92 -36.50 -6.31 9.73
C TYR A 92 -35.72 -7.41 10.49
N ILE A 93 -35.71 -7.23 11.82
CA ILE A 93 -35.98 -8.23 12.88
C ILE A 93 -35.50 -9.67 12.59
N SER A 94 -34.42 -10.06 13.25
CA SER A 94 -34.47 -11.30 14.04
C SER A 94 -33.70 -11.12 15.35
N SER A 95 -34.49 -11.21 16.42
CA SER A 95 -34.11 -11.30 17.82
C SER A 95 -33.06 -12.38 18.06
N ASN A 96 -32.02 -12.03 18.82
CA ASN A 96 -31.57 -12.80 19.99
C ASN A 96 -30.62 -11.93 20.83
N GLU A 97 -31.23 -11.01 21.58
CA GLU A 97 -30.66 -10.57 22.86
C GLU A 97 -30.56 -11.80 23.76
N ASN A 98 -29.35 -12.28 24.01
CA ASN A 98 -28.92 -12.99 25.22
C ASN A 98 -27.46 -13.43 25.06
N LEU A 99 -26.51 -12.57 25.45
CA LEU A 99 -25.18 -12.94 25.98
C LEU A 99 -24.37 -11.68 26.37
N GLU A 100 -24.98 -10.76 27.12
CA GLU A 100 -24.25 -9.74 27.89
C GLU A 100 -24.28 -10.09 29.37
N VAL A 101 -23.59 -11.15 29.77
CA VAL A 101 -23.04 -11.26 31.13
C VAL A 101 -21.81 -12.18 31.03
N THR A 102 -20.71 -11.78 31.66
CA THR A 102 -19.46 -12.55 31.88
C THR A 102 -18.32 -12.28 30.89
N SER A 103 -17.72 -11.08 30.97
CA SER A 103 -16.25 -10.96 31.17
C SER A 103 -15.79 -9.50 31.15
N VAL A 104 -15.75 -8.90 32.34
CA VAL A 104 -14.83 -7.80 32.68
C VAL A 104 -13.40 -8.38 32.82
N ILE A 105 -12.97 -9.18 31.84
CA ILE A 105 -11.65 -9.82 31.82
C ILE A 105 -10.76 -8.88 31.00
N SER A 106 -9.69 -8.39 31.65
CA SER A 106 -8.59 -7.60 31.10
C SER A 106 -8.57 -7.49 29.57
N ALA A 107 -8.82 -6.29 29.04
CA ALA A 107 -8.70 -5.98 27.61
C ALA A 107 -7.23 -6.04 27.17
N GLN A 108 -6.66 -7.24 27.09
CA GLN A 108 -5.40 -7.52 26.41
C GLN A 108 -5.69 -7.68 24.91
N PRO A 109 -4.76 -7.30 24.02
CA PRO A 109 -4.91 -7.58 22.60
C PRO A 109 -5.06 -9.09 22.38
N THR A 110 -6.02 -9.49 21.55
CA THR A 110 -6.11 -10.90 21.14
C THR A 110 -4.94 -11.23 20.23
N ASP A 111 -4.52 -12.49 20.23
CA ASP A 111 -3.41 -12.99 19.41
C ASP A 111 -3.61 -12.68 17.93
N GLU A 112 -4.86 -12.80 17.47
CA GLU A 112 -5.27 -12.49 16.11
C GLU A 112 -5.14 -10.99 15.80
N MET A 113 -5.51 -10.12 16.73
CA MET A 113 -5.37 -8.68 16.56
C MET A 113 -3.90 -8.26 16.50
N GLU A 114 -3.05 -8.86 17.35
CA GLU A 114 -1.61 -8.59 17.32
C GLU A 114 -0.98 -9.10 16.02
N ALA A 115 -1.32 -10.31 15.55
CA ALA A 115 -0.82 -10.85 14.29
C ALA A 115 -1.24 -10.01 13.07
N ASN A 116 -2.50 -9.58 13.00
CA ASN A 116 -2.99 -8.68 11.96
C ASN A 116 -2.30 -7.31 12.02
N PHE A 117 -2.04 -6.79 13.21
CA PHE A 117 -1.32 -5.53 13.40
C PHE A 117 0.14 -5.66 12.95
N ILE A 118 0.82 -6.76 13.26
CA ILE A 118 2.16 -7.05 12.77
C ILE A 118 2.18 -7.10 11.25
N LEU A 119 1.27 -7.85 10.62
CA LEU A 119 1.15 -7.86 9.16
C LEU A 119 0.98 -6.44 8.59
N ALA A 120 0.12 -5.62 9.22
CA ALA A 120 -0.08 -4.24 8.82
C ALA A 120 1.19 -3.38 8.94
N LEU A 121 2.02 -3.60 9.97
CA LEU A 121 3.30 -2.89 10.15
C LEU A 121 4.28 -3.17 9.00
N TYR A 122 4.42 -4.43 8.59
CA TYR A 122 5.29 -4.80 7.45
C TYR A 122 4.78 -4.23 6.12
N CYS A 123 3.45 -4.12 5.95
CA CYS A 123 2.83 -3.51 4.77
C CYS A 123 2.68 -1.98 4.85
N SER A 124 3.17 -1.33 5.91
CA SER A 124 3.10 0.13 6.06
C SER A 124 4.45 0.73 6.43
N LEU A 125 4.82 0.73 7.71
CA LEU A 125 6.08 1.29 8.21
C LEU A 125 7.28 0.56 7.60
N GLY A 126 7.17 -0.76 7.40
CA GLY A 126 8.20 -1.59 6.79
C GLY A 126 8.21 -1.59 5.25
N ALA A 127 7.15 -1.09 4.60
CA ALA A 127 6.99 -1.16 3.15
C ALA A 127 7.99 -0.29 2.33
N PRO A 128 8.31 0.95 2.73
CA PRO A 128 9.24 1.81 1.98
C PRO A 128 10.73 1.56 2.28
N LEU A 129 11.06 0.61 3.16
CA LEU A 129 12.44 0.29 3.52
C LEU A 129 13.19 -0.44 2.39
N GLU A 130 14.47 -0.09 2.21
CA GLU A 130 15.41 -0.79 1.32
C GLU A 130 15.98 -2.06 1.97
N ASP A 131 16.56 -2.94 1.15
CA ASP A 131 16.95 -4.32 1.48
C ASP A 131 17.61 -4.52 2.85
N ASP A 132 18.80 -3.95 3.06
CA ASP A 132 19.51 -4.10 4.34
C ASP A 132 18.71 -3.57 5.53
N SER A 133 17.93 -2.51 5.31
CA SER A 133 17.10 -1.90 6.34
C SER A 133 15.87 -2.76 6.68
N ARG A 134 15.39 -3.60 5.76
CA ARG A 134 14.30 -4.56 6.02
C ARG A 134 14.74 -5.64 7.00
N LEU A 135 15.97 -6.15 6.88
CA LEU A 135 16.51 -7.15 7.80
C LEU A 135 16.60 -6.59 9.22
N VAL A 136 17.12 -5.37 9.34
CA VAL A 136 17.24 -4.68 10.64
C VAL A 136 15.86 -4.36 11.23
N PHE A 137 14.91 -3.92 10.40
CA PHE A 137 13.52 -3.71 10.82
C PHE A 137 12.85 -5.01 11.28
N ASP A 138 13.04 -6.09 10.54
CA ASP A 138 12.44 -7.39 10.83
C ASP A 138 12.92 -7.94 12.19
N ASP A 139 14.22 -7.93 12.44
CA ASP A 139 14.77 -8.32 13.73
C ASP A 139 14.27 -7.42 14.86
N PHE A 140 14.19 -6.10 14.62
CA PHE A 140 13.66 -5.15 15.58
C PHE A 140 12.20 -5.45 15.96
N VAL A 141 11.33 -5.68 14.97
CA VAL A 141 9.91 -5.99 15.23
C VAL A 141 9.78 -7.32 15.96
N LYS A 142 10.51 -8.36 15.53
CA LYS A 142 10.56 -9.68 16.21
C LYS A 142 10.98 -9.56 17.68
N ASN A 143 11.93 -8.68 18.00
CA ASN A 143 12.35 -8.44 19.37
C ASN A 143 11.26 -7.73 20.21
N ILE A 144 10.49 -6.81 19.61
CA ILE A 144 9.37 -6.13 20.29
C ILE A 144 8.20 -7.09 20.57
N THR A 145 7.94 -8.04 19.67
CA THR A 145 6.81 -8.98 19.88
C THR A 145 7.01 -9.83 21.13
N GLY A 146 8.26 -10.26 21.39
CA GLY A 146 8.60 -11.21 22.45
C GLY A 146 8.18 -12.65 22.13
N PHE A 147 7.84 -12.94 20.87
CA PHE A 147 7.39 -14.26 20.44
C PHE A 147 8.56 -15.23 20.33
N LEU A 148 8.30 -16.51 20.62
CA LEU A 148 9.31 -17.56 20.47
C LEU A 148 9.44 -17.95 18.99
N LYS A 149 10.68 -18.13 18.54
CA LYS A 149 10.96 -18.72 17.22
C LYS A 149 10.63 -20.22 17.25
N VAL A 150 9.88 -20.70 16.28
CA VAL A 150 9.51 -22.12 16.15
C VAL A 150 9.91 -22.66 14.78
N ASN A 151 10.40 -23.90 14.77
CA ASN A 151 10.68 -24.60 13.53
C ASN A 151 9.38 -25.08 12.89
N ASP A 152 8.84 -24.28 11.97
CA ASP A 152 7.62 -24.59 11.26
C ASP A 152 7.89 -25.50 10.06
N THR A 153 6.95 -26.42 9.82
CA THR A 153 6.99 -27.37 8.69
C THR A 153 5.67 -27.31 7.93
N PRO A 154 5.60 -27.80 6.68
CA PRO A 154 4.34 -27.89 5.95
C PRO A 154 3.24 -28.64 6.70
N ALA A 155 3.59 -29.61 7.56
CA ALA A 155 2.65 -30.36 8.39
C ALA A 155 2.30 -29.66 9.72
N LYS A 156 3.15 -28.75 10.21
CA LYS A 156 2.95 -28.01 11.46
C LYS A 156 3.45 -26.58 11.31
N ARG A 157 2.53 -25.68 10.97
CA ARG A 157 2.79 -24.25 10.79
C ARG A 157 2.87 -23.51 12.11
N ALA A 158 3.58 -22.37 12.13
CA ALA A 158 3.59 -21.48 13.28
C ALA A 158 2.22 -20.81 13.44
N THR A 159 1.68 -20.81 14.66
CA THR A 159 0.43 -20.11 14.98
C THR A 159 0.70 -18.64 15.31
N LEU A 160 -0.36 -17.87 15.55
CA LEU A 160 -0.35 -16.40 15.74
C LEU A 160 0.71 -15.85 16.71
N LYS A 161 1.08 -16.60 17.76
CA LYS A 161 2.00 -16.20 18.84
C LYS A 161 3.46 -16.63 18.65
N PHE A 162 3.80 -17.17 17.48
CA PHE A 162 5.15 -17.66 17.22
C PHE A 162 5.75 -17.04 15.97
N ILE A 163 7.06 -16.88 15.99
CA ILE A 163 7.83 -16.44 14.82
C ILE A 163 8.20 -17.71 14.03
N PRO A 164 7.70 -17.87 12.79
CA PRO A 164 8.10 -18.98 11.94
C PRO A 164 9.58 -18.85 11.53
N SER A 165 10.25 -19.97 11.30
CA SER A 165 11.71 -20.00 11.05
C SER A 165 12.12 -20.67 9.74
N GLN A 166 11.16 -21.17 8.94
CA GLN A 166 11.45 -21.72 7.60
C GLN A 166 12.07 -20.68 6.66
N LYS A 167 11.71 -19.41 6.82
CA LYS A 167 12.16 -18.26 6.03
C LYS A 167 12.80 -17.24 6.96
N GLU A 168 13.69 -16.42 6.41
CA GLU A 168 14.53 -15.53 7.21
C GLU A 168 13.70 -14.39 7.81
N THR A 169 12.83 -13.80 7.00
CA THR A 169 12.10 -12.57 7.35
C THR A 169 10.60 -12.79 7.42
N TRP A 170 9.90 -12.00 8.24
CA TRP A 170 8.43 -12.01 8.28
C TRP A 170 7.82 -11.49 6.97
N TYR A 171 8.58 -10.72 6.17
CA TYR A 171 8.18 -10.31 4.81
C TYR A 171 7.89 -11.49 3.86
N GLU A 172 8.42 -12.68 4.18
CA GLU A 172 8.23 -13.90 3.41
C GLU A 172 7.02 -14.73 3.87
N TYR A 173 6.24 -14.25 4.84
CA TYR A 173 5.05 -14.91 5.33
C TYR A 173 3.76 -14.11 5.06
N TYR A 174 2.71 -14.86 4.77
CA TYR A 174 1.32 -14.46 4.72
C TYR A 174 0.62 -14.92 6.01
N LEU A 175 -0.32 -14.12 6.51
CA LEU A 175 -1.17 -14.51 7.64
C LEU A 175 -2.46 -15.10 7.11
N ASP A 176 -2.67 -16.39 7.35
CA ASP A 176 -3.98 -17.00 7.17
C ASP A 176 -4.80 -16.82 8.46
N VAL A 177 -5.70 -15.84 8.42
CA VAL A 177 -6.55 -15.48 9.57
C VAL A 177 -7.56 -16.59 9.89
N GLU A 178 -8.07 -17.29 8.87
CA GLU A 178 -9.07 -18.35 9.05
C GLU A 178 -8.47 -19.55 9.78
N ASN A 179 -7.26 -19.96 9.39
CA ASN A 179 -6.55 -21.07 10.00
C ASN A 179 -5.62 -20.66 11.16
N GLN A 180 -5.53 -19.35 11.45
CA GLN A 180 -4.69 -18.77 12.51
C GLN A 180 -3.20 -19.17 12.44
N ILE A 181 -2.64 -19.22 11.23
CA ILE A 181 -1.27 -19.67 10.96
C ILE A 181 -0.51 -18.73 10.01
N TRP A 182 0.81 -18.73 10.15
CA TRP A 182 1.72 -18.09 9.21
C TRP A 182 2.11 -19.06 8.08
N ILE A 183 1.90 -18.65 6.84
CA ILE A 183 2.17 -19.44 5.64
C ILE A 183 3.23 -18.74 4.80
N PRO A 184 4.33 -19.40 4.41
CA PRO A 184 5.30 -18.83 3.49
C PRO A 184 4.67 -18.45 2.15
N TRP A 185 4.98 -17.26 1.63
CA TRP A 185 4.45 -16.80 0.34
C TRP A 185 4.81 -17.73 -0.83
N ASN A 186 5.94 -18.43 -0.77
CA ASN A 186 6.36 -19.34 -1.83
C ASN A 186 5.41 -20.54 -2.02
N THR A 187 4.57 -20.87 -1.05
CA THR A 187 3.53 -21.91 -1.22
C THR A 187 2.25 -21.38 -1.84
N LEU A 188 2.12 -20.05 -1.96
CA LEU A 188 0.98 -19.34 -2.56
C LEU A 188 1.28 -18.83 -3.97
N VAL A 189 2.47 -19.12 -4.50
CA VAL A 189 2.83 -18.75 -5.88
C VAL A 189 2.20 -19.74 -6.83
N ASP A 190 1.37 -19.23 -7.74
CA ASP A 190 0.76 -20.03 -8.79
C ASP A 190 1.80 -20.60 -9.73
N LYS A 191 1.53 -21.81 -10.25
CA LYS A 191 2.39 -22.40 -11.27
C LYS A 191 2.28 -21.59 -12.56
N TYR A 192 3.42 -21.35 -13.19
CA TYR A 192 3.43 -20.70 -14.50
C TYR A 192 2.87 -21.64 -15.57
N GLU A 193 1.84 -21.18 -16.27
CA GLU A 193 1.28 -21.84 -17.44
C GLU A 193 1.55 -20.98 -18.68
N HIS A 194 2.36 -21.49 -19.60
CA HIS A 194 2.70 -20.76 -20.81
C HIS A 194 1.51 -20.68 -21.76
N ASN A 195 1.16 -19.46 -22.18
CA ASN A 195 0.17 -19.22 -23.21
C ASN A 195 0.83 -18.54 -24.42
N SER A 196 0.95 -19.29 -25.52
CA SER A 196 1.57 -18.85 -26.77
C SER A 196 0.82 -17.70 -27.47
N SER A 197 -0.41 -17.40 -27.06
CA SER A 197 -1.20 -16.27 -27.58
C SER A 197 -0.80 -14.94 -26.93
N ILE A 198 -0.13 -14.96 -25.79
CA ILE A 198 0.30 -13.76 -25.06
C ILE A 198 1.62 -13.27 -25.63
N LYS A 199 1.74 -11.95 -25.85
CA LYS A 199 2.99 -11.35 -26.33
C LYS A 199 4.08 -11.49 -25.27
N PHE A 200 5.32 -11.65 -25.73
CA PHE A 200 6.47 -11.82 -24.83
C PHE A 200 6.62 -10.67 -23.81
N ASN A 201 6.36 -9.42 -24.21
CA ASN A 201 6.43 -8.25 -23.32
C ASN A 201 5.30 -8.18 -22.28
N GLU A 202 4.27 -9.03 -22.41
CA GLU A 202 3.13 -9.12 -21.50
C GLU A 202 3.21 -10.33 -20.58
N LEU A 203 4.22 -11.18 -20.77
CA LEU A 203 4.44 -12.39 -20.01
C LEU A 203 4.96 -12.04 -18.62
N LEU A 204 4.25 -12.49 -17.59
CA LEU A 204 4.66 -12.39 -16.20
C LEU A 204 4.66 -13.78 -15.58
N VAL A 205 5.85 -14.28 -15.23
CA VAL A 205 5.98 -15.50 -14.42
C VAL A 205 5.63 -15.15 -12.98
N PRO A 206 4.65 -15.82 -12.35
CA PRO A 206 4.35 -15.61 -10.93
C PRO A 206 5.58 -15.86 -10.06
N THR A 207 5.82 -14.94 -9.13
CA THR A 207 6.88 -14.99 -8.13
C THR A 207 6.32 -14.60 -6.77
N VAL A 208 7.07 -14.86 -5.70
CA VAL A 208 6.73 -14.43 -4.34
C VAL A 208 6.42 -12.93 -4.29
N ASP A 209 7.26 -12.11 -4.93
CA ASP A 209 7.10 -10.66 -4.91
C ASP A 209 5.86 -10.21 -5.69
N SER A 210 5.61 -10.77 -6.89
CA SER A 210 4.41 -10.41 -7.68
C SER A 210 3.13 -10.84 -6.98
N THR A 211 3.10 -12.01 -6.33
CA THR A 211 1.94 -12.49 -5.58
C THR A 211 1.64 -11.59 -4.37
N ARG A 212 2.67 -11.26 -3.57
CA ARG A 212 2.53 -10.37 -2.42
C ARG A 212 2.05 -8.98 -2.81
N VAL A 213 2.61 -8.41 -3.89
CA VAL A 213 2.22 -7.09 -4.39
C VAL A 213 0.80 -7.11 -4.94
N THR A 214 0.40 -8.17 -5.65
CA THR A 214 -0.97 -8.31 -6.16
C THR A 214 -1.98 -8.41 -5.01
N TRP A 215 -1.70 -9.21 -3.98
CA TRP A 215 -2.53 -9.29 -2.77
C TRP A 215 -2.72 -7.93 -2.11
N LEU A 216 -1.63 -7.17 -1.98
CA LEU A 216 -1.62 -5.83 -1.41
C LEU A 216 -2.40 -4.81 -2.25
N LEU A 217 -2.25 -4.85 -3.58
CA LEU A 217 -3.00 -3.99 -4.51
C LEU A 217 -4.51 -4.24 -4.40
N ASN A 218 -4.93 -5.51 -4.24
CA ASN A 218 -6.32 -5.86 -3.96
C ASN A 218 -6.84 -5.20 -2.68
N LEU A 219 -6.07 -5.26 -1.58
CA LEU A 219 -6.44 -4.61 -0.32
C LEU A 219 -6.58 -3.09 -0.46
N MET A 220 -5.62 -2.44 -1.12
CA MET A 220 -5.66 -0.99 -1.31
C MET A 220 -6.81 -0.54 -2.24
N THR A 221 -7.20 -1.39 -3.18
CA THR A 221 -8.38 -1.17 -4.04
C THR A 221 -9.67 -1.11 -3.21
N ILE A 222 -9.82 -2.01 -2.23
CA ILE A 222 -10.99 -2.05 -1.34
C ILE A 222 -11.13 -0.74 -0.56
N VAL A 223 -10.03 -0.24 0.01
CA VAL A 223 -10.00 1.02 0.77
C VAL A 223 -9.80 2.26 -0.09
N LYS A 224 -9.84 2.13 -1.42
CA LYS A 224 -9.77 3.24 -2.38
C LYS A 224 -8.51 4.10 -2.23
N ARG A 225 -7.39 3.50 -1.82
CA ARG A 225 -6.12 4.20 -1.56
C ARG A 225 -5.19 4.10 -2.77
N PRO A 226 -4.68 5.23 -3.32
CA PRO A 226 -3.68 5.18 -4.37
C PRO A 226 -2.42 4.44 -3.94
N VAL A 227 -1.80 3.69 -4.85
CA VAL A 227 -0.59 2.91 -4.56
C VAL A 227 0.53 3.30 -5.52
N ILE A 228 1.75 3.42 -4.99
CA ILE A 228 2.95 3.58 -5.80
C ILE A 228 3.97 2.48 -5.52
N LEU A 229 4.42 1.84 -6.61
CA LEU A 229 5.52 0.88 -6.58
C LEU A 229 6.83 1.60 -6.96
N ILE A 230 7.85 1.52 -6.10
CA ILE A 230 9.14 2.18 -6.32
C ILE A 230 10.25 1.14 -6.25
N GLY A 231 11.15 1.12 -7.22
CA GLY A 231 12.28 0.19 -7.23
C GLY A 231 13.16 0.35 -8.46
N GLU A 232 14.26 -0.37 -8.54
CA GLU A 232 15.20 -0.27 -9.66
C GLU A 232 14.61 -0.75 -10.99
N THR A 233 15.26 -0.43 -12.12
CA THR A 233 14.86 -1.01 -13.41
C THR A 233 14.97 -2.54 -13.36
N GLY A 234 14.00 -3.24 -13.93
CA GLY A 234 13.99 -4.72 -13.92
C GLY A 234 13.33 -5.36 -12.70
N THR A 235 12.82 -4.60 -11.72
CA THR A 235 12.09 -5.15 -10.55
C THR A 235 10.61 -5.49 -10.84
N SER A 236 10.26 -5.76 -12.10
CA SER A 236 8.91 -6.16 -12.55
C SER A 236 7.72 -5.27 -12.13
N LYS A 237 7.96 -3.98 -11.79
CA LYS A 237 6.91 -3.02 -11.38
C LYS A 237 5.76 -2.92 -12.40
N THR A 238 6.10 -2.52 -13.62
CA THR A 238 5.14 -2.32 -14.71
C THR A 238 4.38 -3.60 -15.03
N ALA A 239 5.11 -4.72 -15.15
CA ALA A 239 4.50 -6.01 -15.46
C ALA A 239 3.55 -6.50 -14.36
N THR A 240 3.94 -6.36 -13.09
CA THR A 240 3.09 -6.73 -11.95
C THR A 240 1.83 -5.86 -11.89
N MET A 241 1.97 -4.54 -12.07
CA MET A 241 0.83 -3.63 -12.06
C MET A 241 -0.12 -3.90 -13.23
N GLN A 242 0.40 -4.06 -14.45
CA GLN A 242 -0.42 -4.37 -15.61
C GLN A 242 -1.14 -5.72 -15.47
N ASN A 243 -0.47 -6.74 -14.93
CA ASN A 243 -1.09 -8.04 -14.65
C ASN A 243 -2.23 -7.91 -13.62
N PHE A 244 -1.99 -7.18 -12.52
CA PHE A 244 -3.01 -6.87 -11.54
C PHE A 244 -4.21 -6.16 -12.18
N LEU A 245 -3.98 -5.11 -12.98
CA LEU A 245 -5.05 -4.38 -13.63
C LEU A 245 -5.86 -5.29 -14.56
N ARG A 246 -5.22 -6.12 -15.37
CA ARG A 246 -5.92 -7.10 -16.23
C ARG A 246 -6.76 -8.10 -15.45
N SER A 247 -6.39 -8.42 -14.21
CA SER A 247 -7.16 -9.31 -13.34
C SER A 247 -8.43 -8.67 -12.75
N LEU A 248 -8.55 -7.33 -12.81
CA LEU A 248 -9.75 -6.64 -12.34
C LEU A 248 -10.94 -6.91 -13.27
N ASP A 249 -12.13 -7.05 -12.67
CA ASP A 249 -13.37 -7.28 -13.41
C ASP A 249 -13.67 -6.13 -14.39
N SER A 250 -13.62 -6.44 -15.69
CA SER A 250 -13.89 -5.48 -16.77
C SER A 250 -15.32 -4.91 -16.79
N TYR A 251 -16.28 -5.57 -16.13
CA TYR A 251 -17.62 -5.02 -15.94
C TYR A 251 -17.64 -3.91 -14.90
N GLN A 252 -16.76 -3.98 -13.89
CA GLN A 252 -16.66 -2.99 -12.82
C GLN A 252 -15.58 -1.93 -13.07
N TYR A 253 -14.49 -2.27 -13.75
CA TYR A 253 -13.32 -1.42 -13.90
C TYR A 253 -13.02 -1.13 -15.37
N ALA A 254 -12.97 0.16 -15.70
CA ALA A 254 -12.35 0.67 -16.92
C ALA A 254 -10.89 1.01 -16.63
N GLN A 255 -10.00 0.89 -17.62
CA GLN A 255 -8.56 1.03 -17.43
C GLN A 255 -7.98 2.04 -18.41
N THR A 256 -7.07 2.87 -17.93
CA THR A 256 -6.24 3.77 -18.76
C THR A 256 -4.80 3.77 -18.25
N SER A 257 -3.83 3.87 -19.16
CA SER A 257 -2.40 3.88 -18.83
C SER A 257 -1.75 5.15 -19.35
N LEU A 258 -0.95 5.79 -18.50
CA LEU A 258 -0.18 6.99 -18.77
C LEU A 258 1.30 6.66 -18.62
N ASN A 259 2.04 6.58 -19.73
CA ASN A 259 3.47 6.35 -19.69
C ASN A 259 4.18 7.71 -19.71
N PHE A 260 4.81 8.08 -18.60
CA PHE A 260 5.48 9.37 -18.50
C PHE A 260 6.84 9.36 -19.19
N SER A 261 7.19 10.51 -19.73
CA SER A 261 8.49 10.80 -20.33
C SER A 261 8.92 12.19 -19.90
N SER A 262 10.16 12.58 -20.25
CA SER A 262 10.65 13.93 -20.01
C SER A 262 9.80 15.02 -20.66
N ARG A 263 9.03 14.70 -21.71
CA ARG A 263 8.17 15.65 -22.45
C ARG A 263 6.70 15.64 -22.02
N THR A 264 6.31 14.75 -21.11
CA THR A 264 4.93 14.71 -20.63
C THR A 264 4.58 16.01 -19.92
N SER A 265 3.48 16.64 -20.33
CA SER A 265 2.97 17.88 -19.77
C SER A 265 1.72 17.65 -18.92
N SER A 266 1.32 18.66 -18.15
CA SER A 266 0.06 18.61 -17.40
C SER A 266 -1.17 18.57 -18.31
N LEU A 267 -1.07 19.07 -19.55
CA LEU A 267 -2.16 19.03 -20.52
C LEU A 267 -2.37 17.61 -21.05
N ASP A 268 -1.30 16.86 -21.28
CA ASP A 268 -1.39 15.47 -21.77
C ASP A 268 -2.17 14.59 -20.80
N ILE A 269 -1.93 14.75 -19.48
CA ILE A 269 -2.69 14.04 -18.44
C ILE A 269 -4.16 14.45 -18.49
N GLN A 270 -4.44 15.75 -18.55
CA GLN A 270 -5.81 16.25 -18.59
C GLN A 270 -6.58 15.67 -19.79
N THR A 271 -6.02 15.76 -20.99
CA THR A 271 -6.64 15.23 -22.21
C THR A 271 -6.88 13.73 -22.11
N SER A 272 -5.92 12.97 -21.56
CA SER A 272 -6.08 11.52 -21.40
C SER A 272 -7.16 11.15 -20.38
N LEU A 273 -7.24 11.86 -19.24
CA LEU A 273 -8.30 11.65 -18.25
C LEU A 273 -9.67 11.99 -18.85
N GLU A 274 -9.79 13.14 -19.51
CA GLU A 274 -11.04 13.60 -20.14
C GLU A 274 -11.50 12.65 -21.26
N ALA A 275 -10.60 12.00 -21.99
CA ALA A 275 -10.93 11.01 -23.01
C ALA A 275 -11.55 9.71 -22.44
N ASN A 276 -11.33 9.42 -21.15
CA ASN A 276 -11.77 8.19 -20.50
C ASN A 276 -12.99 8.38 -19.56
N VAL A 277 -13.55 9.59 -19.51
CA VAL A 277 -14.70 9.92 -18.68
C VAL A 277 -15.81 10.58 -19.48
N PHE A 278 -17.03 10.45 -18.98
CA PHE A 278 -18.22 11.08 -19.51
C PHE A 278 -18.77 12.08 -18.50
N LYS A 279 -19.41 13.13 -19.02
CA LYS A 279 -20.16 14.06 -18.18
C LYS A 279 -21.42 13.37 -17.68
N ARG A 280 -21.54 13.17 -16.35
CA ARG A 280 -22.72 12.59 -15.71
C ARG A 280 -23.78 13.65 -15.41
N ASN A 281 -23.36 14.72 -14.74
CA ASN A 281 -24.19 15.87 -14.33
C ASN A 281 -23.46 17.19 -14.63
N LYS A 282 -24.05 18.34 -14.24
CA LYS A 282 -23.35 19.62 -14.30
C LYS A 282 -22.05 19.52 -13.50
N ASN A 283 -20.93 19.69 -14.18
CA ASN A 283 -19.57 19.70 -13.63
C ASN A 283 -19.08 18.38 -12.99
N ILE A 284 -19.83 17.27 -13.10
CA ILE A 284 -19.42 15.95 -12.59
C ILE A 284 -19.06 15.03 -13.74
N TYR A 285 -17.88 14.43 -13.66
CA TYR A 285 -17.27 13.57 -14.66
C TYR A 285 -16.88 12.24 -14.02
N GLY A 286 -17.04 11.15 -14.76
CA GLY A 286 -16.63 9.82 -14.33
C GLY A 286 -16.75 8.82 -15.47
N PRO A 287 -16.28 7.58 -15.28
CA PRO A 287 -16.51 6.51 -16.25
C PRO A 287 -18.01 6.24 -16.42
N SER A 288 -18.34 5.36 -17.37
CA SER A 288 -19.71 4.85 -17.56
C SER A 288 -20.36 4.47 -16.22
N ILE A 289 -21.65 4.76 -16.07
CA ILE A 289 -22.41 4.53 -14.83
C ILE A 289 -22.19 3.09 -14.33
N GLY A 290 -21.88 2.94 -13.04
CA GLY A 290 -21.59 1.64 -12.42
C GLY A 290 -20.14 1.15 -12.57
N LYS A 291 -19.32 1.80 -13.40
CA LYS A 291 -17.88 1.49 -13.52
C LYS A 291 -17.01 2.44 -12.69
N LYS A 292 -15.78 1.99 -12.45
CA LYS A 292 -14.68 2.71 -11.83
C LYS A 292 -13.54 2.83 -12.83
N LEU A 293 -12.91 3.99 -12.98
CA LEU A 293 -11.75 4.20 -13.84
C LEU A 293 -10.49 3.98 -13.03
N VAL A 294 -9.66 3.05 -13.46
CA VAL A 294 -8.32 2.84 -12.92
C VAL A 294 -7.31 3.44 -13.88
N CYS A 295 -6.53 4.39 -13.40
CA CYS A 295 -5.48 5.04 -14.15
C CYS A 295 -4.12 4.60 -13.60
N PHE A 296 -3.35 3.94 -14.44
CA PHE A 296 -1.97 3.56 -14.15
C PHE A 296 -1.01 4.58 -14.72
N ILE A 297 -0.08 5.07 -13.90
CA ILE A 297 0.97 6.00 -14.28
C ILE A 297 2.30 5.25 -14.19
N ASP A 298 2.94 5.01 -15.33
CA ASP A 298 4.26 4.41 -15.37
C ASP A 298 5.34 5.48 -15.50
N ASP A 299 6.53 5.20 -14.96
CA ASP A 299 7.67 6.11 -14.95
C ASP A 299 7.35 7.52 -14.40
N MET A 300 6.58 7.55 -13.31
CA MET A 300 5.98 8.78 -12.77
C MET A 300 6.99 9.92 -12.51
N ASN A 301 8.26 9.62 -12.23
CA ASN A 301 9.30 10.61 -11.95
C ASN A 301 10.17 11.02 -13.15
N MET A 302 9.79 10.64 -14.37
CA MET A 302 10.45 11.05 -15.61
C MET A 302 10.18 12.49 -16.10
N PRO A 303 9.04 13.16 -15.81
CA PRO A 303 8.77 14.49 -16.35
C PRO A 303 9.87 15.50 -16.03
N GLN A 304 10.15 16.40 -16.97
CA GLN A 304 11.17 17.43 -16.80
C GLN A 304 10.80 18.40 -15.67
N VAL A 305 11.84 18.76 -14.91
CA VAL A 305 11.74 19.76 -13.85
C VAL A 305 11.89 21.15 -14.46
N ASP A 306 11.00 22.07 -14.09
CA ASP A 306 11.07 23.47 -14.51
C ASP A 306 12.14 24.26 -13.74
N THR A 307 12.29 25.55 -14.06
CA THR A 307 13.26 26.45 -13.42
C THR A 307 13.05 26.63 -11.91
N TYR A 308 11.88 26.26 -11.38
CA TYR A 308 11.51 26.40 -9.98
C TYR A 308 11.54 25.08 -9.21
N GLY A 309 12.05 24.00 -9.82
CA GLY A 309 12.14 22.70 -9.16
C GLY A 309 10.81 21.93 -9.17
N THR A 310 9.83 22.30 -10.01
CA THR A 310 8.53 21.64 -10.06
C THR A 310 8.34 20.84 -11.35
N GLN A 311 7.51 19.80 -11.29
CA GLN A 311 7.11 19.01 -12.46
C GLN A 311 5.63 19.27 -12.71
N GLN A 312 5.29 19.94 -13.82
CA GLN A 312 3.89 20.30 -14.13
C GLN A 312 2.92 19.11 -14.06
N PRO A 313 3.26 17.91 -14.58
CA PRO A 313 2.38 16.74 -14.50
C PRO A 313 2.09 16.31 -13.05
N ILE A 314 3.11 16.37 -12.18
CA ILE A 314 3.00 16.02 -10.76
C ILE A 314 2.16 17.04 -10.00
N ALA A 315 2.39 18.34 -10.24
CA ALA A 315 1.61 19.41 -9.61
C ALA A 315 0.11 19.30 -9.98
N PHE A 316 -0.18 18.95 -11.24
CA PHE A 316 -1.54 18.70 -11.70
C PHE A 316 -2.18 17.47 -11.03
N LEU A 317 -1.47 16.34 -10.95
CA LEU A 317 -1.99 15.14 -10.29
C LEU A 317 -2.19 15.34 -8.78
N LYS A 318 -1.34 16.15 -8.15
CA LYS A 318 -1.53 16.54 -6.75
C LYS A 318 -2.84 17.30 -6.56
N LEU A 319 -3.12 18.32 -7.38
CA LEU A 319 -4.40 19.02 -7.38
C LEU A 319 -5.56 18.03 -7.58
N PHE A 320 -5.42 17.14 -8.55
CA PHE A 320 -6.43 16.15 -8.90
C PHE A 320 -6.79 15.23 -7.74
N LEU A 321 -5.78 14.64 -7.07
CA LEU A 321 -6.00 13.76 -5.93
C LEU A 321 -6.52 14.49 -4.69
N GLU A 322 -6.10 15.75 -4.49
CA GLU A 322 -6.38 16.48 -3.25
C GLU A 322 -7.81 17.00 -3.22
N PHE A 323 -8.30 17.47 -4.37
CA PHE A 323 -9.62 18.08 -4.49
C PHE A 323 -10.61 17.23 -5.29
N GLY A 324 -10.18 16.09 -5.85
CA GLY A 324 -11.04 15.21 -6.64
C GLY A 324 -11.52 15.85 -7.95
N GLY A 325 -10.67 16.63 -8.61
CA GLY A 325 -11.05 17.35 -9.83
C GLY A 325 -9.99 18.27 -10.41
N MET A 326 -10.37 19.04 -11.43
CA MET A 326 -9.49 19.98 -12.13
C MET A 326 -10.28 21.15 -12.71
N TYR A 327 -9.61 22.25 -13.00
CA TYR A 327 -10.21 23.37 -13.74
C TYR A 327 -10.14 23.16 -15.25
N ASP A 328 -11.20 23.53 -15.97
CA ASP A 328 -11.18 23.61 -17.43
C ASP A 328 -10.22 24.71 -17.89
N ARG A 329 -9.29 24.39 -18.81
CA ARG A 329 -8.33 25.36 -19.36
C ARG A 329 -8.87 26.12 -20.58
N GLY A 330 -9.92 25.62 -21.24
CA GLY A 330 -10.42 26.14 -22.51
C GLY A 330 -11.76 26.91 -22.43
N LYS A 331 -12.41 26.93 -21.27
CA LYS A 331 -13.73 27.58 -21.05
C LYS A 331 -13.64 28.65 -19.95
N GLU A 332 -14.74 28.90 -19.24
CA GLU A 332 -14.87 29.87 -18.14
C GLU A 332 -14.15 29.47 -16.83
N PHE A 333 -13.09 28.64 -16.92
CA PHE A 333 -12.41 28.06 -15.75
C PHE A 333 -13.35 27.34 -14.76
N ASP A 334 -14.32 26.59 -15.30
CA ASP A 334 -15.22 25.77 -14.49
C ASP A 334 -14.46 24.63 -13.79
N TRP A 335 -14.80 24.39 -12.52
CA TRP A 335 -14.34 23.21 -11.79
C TRP A 335 -15.04 21.95 -12.32
N LYS A 336 -14.27 20.96 -12.75
CA LYS A 336 -14.72 19.61 -13.10
C LYS A 336 -14.42 18.67 -11.95
N SER A 337 -15.44 18.18 -11.28
CA SER A 337 -15.33 17.15 -10.25
C SER A 337 -15.29 15.77 -10.89
N PHE A 338 -14.31 14.96 -10.50
CA PHE A 338 -14.13 13.60 -10.99
C PHE A 338 -14.51 12.60 -9.89
N VAL A 339 -15.34 11.63 -10.25
CA VAL A 339 -15.80 10.57 -9.35
C VAL A 339 -15.43 9.21 -9.90
N ASP A 340 -15.25 8.24 -9.01
CA ASP A 340 -14.90 6.86 -9.33
C ASP A 340 -13.58 6.70 -10.13
N VAL A 341 -12.59 7.56 -9.89
CA VAL A 341 -11.25 7.49 -10.49
C VAL A 341 -10.22 7.07 -9.45
N TYR A 342 -9.41 6.07 -9.77
CA TYR A 342 -8.40 5.47 -8.89
C TYR A 342 -7.03 5.54 -9.56
N LEU A 343 -6.00 6.00 -8.83
CA LEU A 343 -4.64 6.12 -9.36
C LEU A 343 -3.72 5.03 -8.81
N TYR A 344 -2.99 4.40 -9.72
CA TYR A 344 -1.85 3.54 -9.42
C TYR A 344 -0.63 4.09 -10.12
N ALA A 345 0.53 4.00 -9.48
CA ALA A 345 1.77 4.51 -10.03
C ALA A 345 2.91 3.51 -9.90
N ALA A 346 3.86 3.61 -10.82
CA ALA A 346 5.16 3.00 -10.71
C ALA A 346 6.24 4.03 -11.04
N MET A 347 7.38 3.95 -10.35
CA MET A 347 8.54 4.77 -10.70
C MET A 347 9.85 4.13 -10.28
N GLY A 348 10.94 4.62 -10.87
CA GLY A 348 12.28 4.28 -10.41
C GLY A 348 12.68 5.06 -9.16
N LYS A 349 13.72 4.58 -8.49
CA LYS A 349 14.39 5.36 -7.44
C LYS A 349 14.90 6.70 -8.02
N PRO A 350 14.77 7.84 -7.31
CA PRO A 350 15.37 9.10 -7.72
C PRO A 350 16.90 8.97 -7.92
N GLY A 351 17.44 9.67 -8.91
CA GLY A 351 18.83 9.53 -9.35
C GLY A 351 18.97 8.89 -10.74
N GLY A 352 20.17 8.91 -11.31
CA GLY A 352 20.45 8.26 -12.61
C GLY A 352 19.60 8.79 -13.78
N GLY A 353 19.24 10.08 -13.76
CA GLY A 353 18.36 10.70 -14.77
C GLY A 353 16.87 10.73 -14.39
N ARG A 354 16.49 10.15 -13.25
CA ARG A 354 15.14 10.27 -12.67
C ARG A 354 15.07 11.35 -11.60
N ASN A 355 13.98 12.13 -11.63
CA ASN A 355 13.83 13.28 -10.76
C ASN A 355 13.27 12.90 -9.38
N GLU A 356 13.53 13.75 -8.38
CA GLU A 356 12.77 13.72 -7.14
C GLU A 356 11.35 14.22 -7.39
N VAL A 357 10.39 13.65 -6.65
CA VAL A 357 8.96 14.00 -6.75
C VAL A 357 8.55 14.75 -5.49
N ASP A 358 7.63 15.70 -5.63
CA ASP A 358 7.07 16.45 -4.49
C ASP A 358 6.58 15.49 -3.39
N GLN A 359 7.16 15.63 -2.20
CA GLN A 359 6.85 14.80 -1.03
C GLN A 359 5.37 14.88 -0.63
N ARG A 360 4.72 16.03 -0.86
CA ARG A 360 3.29 16.21 -0.60
C ARG A 360 2.45 15.36 -1.53
N PHE A 361 2.89 15.17 -2.77
CA PHE A 361 2.22 14.27 -3.70
C PHE A 361 2.44 12.81 -3.31
N ILE A 362 3.68 12.41 -2.99
CA ILE A 362 3.98 11.05 -2.52
C ILE A 362 3.18 10.67 -1.26
N SER A 363 2.94 11.62 -0.35
CA SER A 363 2.14 11.39 0.87
C SER A 363 0.70 10.89 0.63
N MET A 364 0.18 11.09 -0.58
CA MET A 364 -1.17 10.69 -0.97
C MET A 364 -1.26 9.22 -1.38
N PHE A 365 -0.13 8.56 -1.57
CA PHE A 365 -0.03 7.15 -1.96
C PHE A 365 0.33 6.28 -0.75
N SER A 366 0.01 4.99 -0.85
CA SER A 366 0.72 3.95 -0.10
C SER A 366 1.98 3.58 -0.89
N VAL A 367 3.13 3.63 -0.25
CA VAL A 367 4.45 3.44 -0.89
C VAL A 367 4.96 2.03 -0.61
N TYR A 368 5.36 1.34 -1.67
CA TYR A 368 5.96 0.01 -1.58
C TYR A 368 7.26 -0.06 -2.35
N CYS A 369 8.31 -0.47 -1.64
CA CYS A 369 9.62 -0.72 -2.23
C CYS A 369 9.64 -2.11 -2.89
N MET A 370 9.98 -2.12 -4.18
CA MET A 370 10.19 -3.31 -5.00
C MET A 370 11.66 -3.61 -5.04
N VAL A 371 12.02 -4.75 -4.46
CA VAL A 371 13.39 -5.24 -4.35
C VAL A 371 13.80 -5.94 -5.64
N PHE A 372 15.11 -5.96 -5.92
CA PHE A 372 15.62 -6.73 -7.05
C PHE A 372 15.46 -8.22 -6.79
N PRO A 373 14.92 -9.01 -7.74
CA PRO A 373 14.70 -10.44 -7.54
C PRO A 373 16.03 -11.15 -7.26
N SER A 374 16.00 -12.13 -6.35
CA SER A 374 17.17 -12.97 -6.08
C SER A 374 17.56 -13.82 -7.31
N ASP A 375 18.82 -14.26 -7.40
CA ASP A 375 19.28 -15.13 -8.48
C ASP A 375 18.42 -16.40 -8.64
N ASN A 376 17.95 -16.97 -7.53
CA ASN A 376 17.04 -18.11 -7.53
C ASN A 376 15.69 -17.77 -8.18
N THR A 377 15.17 -16.57 -7.94
CA THR A 377 13.94 -16.07 -8.55
C THR A 377 14.14 -15.86 -10.06
N ILE A 378 15.28 -15.31 -10.45
CA ILE A 378 15.63 -15.09 -11.86
C ILE A 378 15.75 -16.43 -12.60
N ASP A 379 16.47 -17.40 -12.03
CA ASP A 379 16.60 -18.75 -12.58
C ASP A 379 15.25 -19.45 -12.71
N HIS A 380 14.37 -19.32 -11.70
CA HIS A 380 12.98 -19.81 -11.79
C HIS A 380 12.23 -19.19 -12.97
N ILE A 381 12.28 -17.86 -13.14
CA ILE A 381 11.59 -17.17 -14.24
C ILE A 381 12.06 -17.70 -15.60
N PHE A 382 13.37 -17.74 -15.84
CA PHE A 382 13.90 -18.17 -17.13
C PHE A 382 13.66 -19.67 -17.40
N ARG A 383 13.80 -20.53 -16.37
CA ARG A 383 13.48 -21.96 -16.53
C ARG A 383 12.02 -22.20 -16.85
N SER A 384 11.10 -21.49 -16.20
CA SER A 384 9.66 -21.63 -16.48
C SER A 384 9.27 -21.20 -17.90
N ILE A 385 10.01 -20.26 -18.50
CA ILE A 385 9.75 -19.81 -19.87
C ILE A 385 10.38 -20.76 -20.91
N LEU A 386 11.54 -21.33 -20.60
CA LEU A 386 12.31 -22.19 -21.51
C LEU A 386 11.92 -23.67 -21.45
N SER A 387 11.27 -24.13 -20.37
CA SER A 387 10.71 -25.47 -20.22
C SER A 387 9.42 -25.62 -21.03
#